data_AF-A0A8J4Y4Z6-F1
#
_entry.id   AF-A0A8J4Y4Z6-F1
#
_cell.length_a   1.000
_cell.length_b   1.000
_cell.length_c   1.000
_cell.angle_alpha   90.00
_cell.angle_beta   90.00
_cell.angle_gamma   90.00
#
_symmetry.space_group_name_H-M   'P 1'
#
loop_
_entity.id
_entity.type
_entity.pdbx_description
1 polymer ?
#
loop_
_entity_poly.entity_id
_entity_poly.type
_entity_poly.pdbx_seq_one_letter_code
_entity_poly.pdbx_strand_id
1 'polypeptide(L)'
;MASSKISIYPSSSSSTSNSKPPPGWLEYILVNYRWVIVIFFLLPASFLYDIYYYTRSWVVFRISSAPHNHDKKVANVQRQVRTWDGVAPMCTARPGWQTISFREGAYKKTCHKVAINLVDVLRIDTKTQTVWCEPLVTMGQLTHTLVELGWTIPVVPEMDDLTVGGLVMGTGIETSSHKHGLFQHICLSYELVLADGSLVTCSKDENPDLFYSVPWSYGTLGFLTAVEMKIVAAQRQVTHMEAAQSRL
;
A
#
# COMPACT_ATOMS: atom_id res chain seq x y z
N MET A 1 -25.57 17.08 54.62
CA MET A 1 -25.56 16.72 53.18
C MET A 1 -24.24 16.06 52.86
N ALA A 2 -24.28 14.76 52.62
CA ALA A 2 -23.12 13.92 52.36
C ALA A 2 -22.51 14.26 50.99
N SER A 3 -21.18 14.45 50.94
CA SER A 3 -20.42 14.47 49.69
C SER A 3 -19.47 13.28 49.71
N SER A 4 -19.95 12.17 49.16
CA SER A 4 -19.22 10.94 48.93
C SER A 4 -18.21 11.15 47.79
N LYS A 5 -16.93 11.34 48.12
CA LYS A 5 -15.85 11.15 47.16
C LYS A 5 -15.65 9.65 46.95
N ILE A 6 -16.10 9.15 45.81
CA ILE A 6 -15.81 7.80 45.32
C ILE A 6 -14.34 7.81 44.88
N SER A 7 -13.47 7.19 45.67
CA SER A 7 -12.06 6.96 45.35
C SER A 7 -11.96 5.71 44.47
N ILE A 8 -11.62 5.88 43.19
CA ILE A 8 -11.61 4.82 42.15
C ILE A 8 -10.26 4.06 42.09
N TYR A 9 -9.36 4.24 43.05
CA TYR A 9 -8.08 3.51 43.06
C TYR A 9 -7.91 2.67 44.33
N PRO A 10 -7.66 1.36 44.21
CA PRO A 10 -7.30 0.55 45.37
C PRO A 10 -5.91 0.96 45.84
N SER A 11 -5.80 1.31 47.12
CA SER A 11 -4.53 1.52 47.81
C SER A 11 -3.81 0.19 47.98
N SER A 12 -2.91 -0.16 47.07
CA SER A 12 -1.99 -1.29 47.24
C SER A 12 -0.68 -0.84 47.89
N SER A 13 -0.59 -0.99 49.20
CA SER A 13 0.67 -0.99 49.95
C SER A 13 1.37 -2.34 49.76
N SER A 14 2.39 -2.40 48.91
CA SER A 14 3.49 -3.37 49.00
C SER A 14 4.62 -2.96 48.06
N SER A 15 5.63 -2.32 48.63
CA SER A 15 6.93 -2.11 48.00
C SER A 15 7.65 -3.46 47.86
N THR A 16 7.35 -4.21 46.80
CA THR A 16 8.20 -5.31 46.34
C THR A 16 9.10 -4.75 45.25
N SER A 17 10.38 -4.57 45.57
CA SER A 17 11.45 -4.31 44.62
C SER A 17 11.45 -5.43 43.58
N ASN A 18 10.83 -5.20 42.43
CA ASN A 18 10.85 -6.13 41.32
C ASN A 18 12.18 -5.96 40.58
N SER A 19 13.27 -6.42 41.18
CA SER A 19 14.55 -6.54 40.49
C SER A 19 14.39 -7.64 39.45
N LYS A 20 14.35 -7.25 38.17
CA LYS A 20 14.42 -8.20 37.04
C LYS A 20 15.58 -9.18 37.31
N PRO A 21 15.41 -10.49 37.07
CA PRO A 21 16.51 -11.45 37.24
C PRO A 21 17.73 -10.97 36.42
N PRO A 22 18.96 -11.17 36.92
CA PRO A 22 20.15 -10.78 36.19
C PRO A 22 20.10 -11.41 34.79
N PRO A 23 20.35 -10.64 33.71
CA PRO A 23 20.24 -11.16 32.35
C PRO A 23 21.13 -12.40 32.23
N GLY A 24 20.59 -13.46 31.63
CA GLY A 24 21.37 -14.66 31.37
C GLY A 24 22.61 -14.30 30.55
N TRP A 25 23.71 -15.05 30.69
CA TRP A 25 24.96 -14.77 29.96
C TRP A 25 24.74 -14.67 28.44
N LEU A 26 23.82 -15.47 27.89
CA LEU A 26 23.36 -15.40 26.49
C LEU A 26 22.69 -14.07 26.16
N GLU A 27 21.86 -13.56 27.07
CA GLU A 27 21.13 -12.30 26.93
C GLU A 27 22.09 -11.11 27.02
N TYR A 28 23.10 -11.17 27.91
CA TYR A 28 24.16 -10.17 28.00
C TYR A 28 25.03 -10.13 26.74
N ILE A 29 25.40 -11.30 26.18
CA ILE A 29 26.15 -11.38 24.92
C ILE A 29 25.29 -10.88 23.76
N LEU A 30 24.03 -11.32 23.68
CA LEU A 30 23.10 -10.86 22.66
C LEU A 30 22.84 -9.36 22.72
N VAL A 31 22.90 -8.72 23.90
CA VAL A 31 22.68 -7.28 24.07
C VAL A 31 23.95 -6.44 23.88
N ASN A 32 25.11 -6.87 24.38
CA ASN A 32 26.36 -6.11 24.25
C ASN A 32 27.08 -6.33 22.91
N TYR A 33 26.90 -7.50 22.27
CA TYR A 33 27.48 -7.81 20.97
C TYR A 33 26.44 -7.78 19.84
N ARG A 34 25.29 -7.11 20.03
CA ARG A 34 24.27 -6.89 18.97
C ARG A 34 24.90 -6.43 17.67
N TRP A 35 25.82 -5.47 17.77
CA TRP A 35 26.48 -4.87 16.62
C TRP A 35 27.31 -5.89 15.83
N VAL A 36 27.96 -6.86 16.49
CA VAL A 36 28.73 -7.91 15.81
C VAL A 36 27.81 -8.82 15.02
N ILE A 37 26.71 -9.26 15.62
CA ILE A 37 25.74 -10.14 14.95
C ILE A 37 25.06 -9.39 13.79
N VAL A 38 24.70 -8.13 14.00
CA VAL A 38 24.06 -7.30 12.96
C VAL A 38 25.01 -7.07 11.79
N ILE A 39 26.27 -6.71 12.02
CA ILE A 39 27.21 -6.39 10.94
C ILE A 39 27.66 -7.63 10.17
N PHE A 40 27.96 -8.74 10.86
CA PHE A 40 28.54 -9.91 10.20
C PHE A 40 27.52 -10.90 9.64
N PHE A 41 26.30 -10.93 10.18
CA PHE A 41 25.29 -11.91 9.77
C PHE A 41 24.03 -11.23 9.22
N LEU A 42 23.47 -10.25 9.93
CA LEU A 42 22.19 -9.65 9.54
C LEU A 42 22.33 -8.78 8.28
N LEU A 43 23.35 -7.92 8.21
CA LEU A 43 23.59 -7.02 7.08
C LEU A 43 23.86 -7.79 5.78
N PRO A 44 24.77 -8.79 5.74
CA PRO A 44 24.99 -9.59 4.54
C PRO A 44 23.77 -10.42 4.16
N ALA A 45 23.04 -10.98 5.13
CA ALA A 45 21.81 -11.72 4.86
C ALA A 45 20.70 -10.82 4.30
N SER A 46 20.54 -9.60 4.85
CA SER A 46 19.60 -8.59 4.33
C SER A 46 19.97 -8.20 2.91
N PHE A 47 21.24 -7.89 2.65
CA PHE A 47 21.71 -7.53 1.32
C PHE A 47 21.48 -8.65 0.29
N LEU A 48 21.75 -9.90 0.65
CA LEU A 48 21.47 -11.06 -0.21
C LEU A 48 19.97 -11.26 -0.42
N TYR A 49 19.16 -11.05 0.62
CA TYR A 49 17.70 -11.11 0.53
C TYR A 49 17.16 -10.01 -0.38
N ASP A 50 17.68 -8.79 -0.28
CA ASP A 50 17.32 -7.66 -1.13
C ASP A 50 17.69 -7.93 -2.58
N ILE A 51 18.90 -8.46 -2.84
CA ILE A 51 19.31 -8.89 -4.20
C ILE A 51 18.37 -9.97 -4.72
N TYR A 52 18.07 -11.00 -3.93
CA TYR A 52 17.17 -12.07 -4.34
C TYR A 52 15.75 -11.55 -4.62
N TYR A 53 15.23 -10.68 -3.76
CA TYR A 53 13.90 -10.12 -3.92
C TYR A 53 13.81 -9.17 -5.12
N TYR A 54 14.83 -8.33 -5.30
CA TYR A 54 14.95 -7.42 -6.45
C TYR A 54 15.05 -8.21 -7.75
N THR A 55 15.94 -9.19 -7.82
CA THR A 55 16.09 -10.05 -9.01
C THR A 55 14.82 -10.86 -9.29
N ARG A 56 14.16 -11.43 -8.28
CA ARG A 56 12.87 -12.11 -8.45
C ARG A 56 11.79 -11.16 -8.96
N SER A 57 11.69 -9.96 -8.41
CA SER A 57 10.71 -8.95 -8.84
C SER A 57 11.00 -8.49 -10.26
N TRP A 58 12.28 -8.29 -10.60
CA TRP A 58 12.73 -7.95 -11.95
C TRP A 58 12.43 -9.08 -12.95
N VAL A 59 12.64 -10.34 -12.59
CA VAL A 59 12.32 -11.50 -13.43
C VAL A 59 10.81 -11.63 -13.62
N VAL A 60 10.02 -11.53 -12.54
CA VAL A 60 8.55 -11.58 -12.61
C VAL A 60 8.02 -10.44 -13.45
N PHE A 61 8.54 -9.24 -13.29
CA PHE A 61 8.25 -8.10 -14.14
C PHE A 61 8.62 -8.43 -15.60
N ARG A 62 9.87 -8.81 -15.90
CA ARG A 62 10.30 -9.06 -17.28
C ARG A 62 9.51 -10.16 -18.01
N ILE A 63 9.07 -11.19 -17.29
CA ILE A 63 8.32 -12.34 -17.85
C ILE A 63 6.81 -12.07 -17.87
N SER A 64 6.28 -11.38 -16.87
CA SER A 64 4.84 -11.19 -16.68
C SER A 64 4.33 -9.83 -17.16
N SER A 65 5.23 -8.90 -17.51
CA SER A 65 4.90 -7.57 -18.01
C SER A 65 4.52 -7.60 -19.47
N ALA A 66 3.22 -7.65 -19.69
CA ALA A 66 2.61 -7.49 -20.99
C ALA A 66 1.38 -6.60 -20.80
N PRO A 67 1.51 -5.27 -20.99
CA PRO A 67 0.38 -4.35 -20.93
C PRO A 67 -0.79 -4.78 -21.83
N HIS A 68 -0.50 -5.40 -22.98
CA HIS A 68 -1.51 -5.95 -23.90
C HIS A 68 -2.26 -7.21 -23.42
N ASN A 69 -1.81 -7.86 -22.34
CA ASN A 69 -2.49 -9.01 -21.76
C ASN A 69 -3.34 -8.61 -20.54
N HIS A 70 -3.55 -7.32 -20.28
CA HIS A 70 -4.39 -6.83 -19.18
C HIS A 70 -5.75 -7.52 -19.15
N ASP A 71 -6.48 -7.52 -20.27
CA ASP A 71 -7.82 -8.12 -20.37
C ASP A 71 -7.84 -9.61 -20.02
N LYS A 72 -6.78 -10.35 -20.39
CA LYS A 72 -6.65 -11.78 -20.05
C LYS A 72 -6.41 -11.97 -18.56
N LYS A 73 -5.63 -11.08 -17.93
CA LYS A 73 -5.39 -11.10 -16.48
C LYS A 73 -6.68 -10.76 -15.73
N VAL A 74 -7.43 -9.76 -16.19
CA VAL A 74 -8.76 -9.40 -15.66
C VAL A 74 -9.75 -10.55 -15.80
N ALA A 75 -9.82 -11.18 -16.98
CA ALA A 75 -10.67 -12.35 -17.21
C ALA A 75 -10.31 -13.53 -16.28
N ASN A 76 -9.03 -13.69 -15.91
CA ASN A 76 -8.61 -14.67 -14.93
C ASN A 76 -9.10 -14.31 -13.51
N VAL A 77 -9.06 -13.03 -13.13
CA VAL A 77 -9.64 -12.57 -11.85
C VAL A 77 -11.15 -12.81 -11.85
N GLN A 78 -11.88 -12.45 -12.91
CA GLN A 78 -13.31 -12.73 -13.05
C GLN A 78 -13.62 -14.23 -12.94
N ARG A 79 -12.79 -15.08 -13.56
CA ARG A 79 -12.95 -16.54 -13.45
C ARG A 79 -12.81 -17.02 -12.01
N GLN A 80 -11.78 -16.56 -11.29
CA GLN A 80 -11.57 -16.92 -9.89
C GLN A 80 -12.74 -16.48 -9.00
N VAL A 81 -13.26 -15.27 -9.23
CA VAL A 81 -14.44 -14.76 -8.52
C VAL A 81 -15.69 -15.59 -8.84
N ARG A 82 -15.90 -15.98 -10.10
CA ARG A 82 -17.04 -16.83 -10.49
C ARG A 82 -16.96 -18.26 -9.98
N THR A 83 -15.76 -18.78 -9.73
CA THR A 83 -15.57 -20.12 -9.14
C THR A 83 -15.82 -20.14 -7.63
N TRP A 84 -16.02 -18.98 -7.01
CA TRP A 84 -16.30 -18.88 -5.59
C TRP A 84 -17.70 -19.43 -5.26
N ASP A 85 -17.77 -20.22 -4.19
CA ASP A 85 -18.96 -20.95 -3.75
C ASP A 85 -19.89 -20.12 -2.82
N GLY A 86 -19.51 -18.89 -2.49
CA GLY A 86 -20.28 -18.02 -1.61
C GLY A 86 -20.13 -18.32 -0.11
N VAL A 87 -19.38 -19.36 0.27
CA VAL A 87 -19.35 -19.86 1.66
C VAL A 87 -18.36 -19.07 2.53
N ALA A 88 -17.15 -18.85 2.03
CA ALA A 88 -16.09 -18.14 2.74
C ALA A 88 -15.88 -16.74 2.16
N PRO A 89 -15.65 -15.68 2.95
CA PRO A 89 -15.38 -14.35 2.41
C PRO A 89 -14.15 -14.35 1.50
N MET A 90 -14.18 -13.58 0.41
CA MET A 90 -13.04 -13.46 -0.50
C MET A 90 -11.99 -12.48 0.04
N CYS A 91 -10.72 -12.75 -0.26
CA CYS A 91 -9.61 -11.82 -0.02
C CYS A 91 -8.56 -11.90 -1.12
N THR A 92 -7.71 -10.88 -1.24
CA THR A 92 -6.56 -10.93 -2.15
C THR A 92 -5.56 -12.01 -1.70
N ALA A 93 -5.03 -12.78 -2.64
CA ALA A 93 -3.99 -13.78 -2.37
C ALA A 93 -2.61 -13.18 -2.00
N ARG A 94 -2.48 -11.84 -1.99
CA ARG A 94 -1.24 -11.14 -1.61
C ARG A 94 -0.79 -11.62 -0.22
N PRO A 95 0.44 -12.15 -0.07
CA PRO A 95 0.94 -12.61 1.21
C PRO A 95 0.90 -11.53 2.30
N GLY A 96 0.67 -11.94 3.55
CA GLY A 96 0.61 -11.03 4.70
C GLY A 96 1.92 -10.26 4.92
N TRP A 97 3.07 -10.91 4.71
CA TRP A 97 4.40 -10.31 4.87
C TRP A 97 4.73 -9.21 3.83
N GLN A 98 3.99 -9.15 2.72
CA GLN A 98 4.11 -8.04 1.75
C GLN A 98 3.24 -6.83 2.15
N THR A 99 2.35 -7.00 3.12
CA THR A 99 1.51 -5.92 3.62
C THR A 99 2.31 -5.12 4.64
N ILE A 100 2.36 -3.80 4.47
CA ILE A 100 3.05 -2.90 5.39
C ILE A 100 2.12 -2.63 6.58
N SER A 101 1.86 -3.68 7.35
CA SER A 101 1.00 -3.67 8.52
C SER A 101 1.54 -4.60 9.60
N PHE A 102 1.50 -4.13 10.84
CA PHE A 102 1.83 -4.94 12.02
C PHE A 102 0.77 -6.00 12.33
N ARG A 103 -0.38 -5.98 11.64
CA ARG A 103 -1.48 -6.93 11.89
C ARG A 103 -1.18 -8.25 11.20
N GLU A 104 -1.08 -9.31 12.01
CA GLU A 104 -0.96 -10.66 11.48
C GLU A 104 -2.22 -11.02 10.68
N GLY A 105 -2.05 -11.41 9.42
CA GLY A 105 -3.13 -11.67 8.47
C GLY A 105 -3.90 -12.96 8.71
N ALA A 106 -4.23 -13.29 9.97
CA ALA A 106 -4.90 -14.53 10.36
C ALA A 106 -6.23 -14.76 9.62
N TYR A 107 -6.95 -13.68 9.27
CA TYR A 107 -8.19 -13.73 8.48
C TYR A 107 -8.00 -14.39 7.10
N LYS A 108 -6.80 -14.26 6.49
CA LYS A 108 -6.52 -14.86 5.17
C LYS A 108 -6.46 -16.39 5.20
N LYS A 109 -6.44 -17.02 6.38
CA LYS A 109 -6.46 -18.50 6.50
C LYS A 109 -7.85 -19.06 6.22
N THR A 110 -8.90 -18.30 6.49
CA THR A 110 -10.31 -18.72 6.35
C THR A 110 -10.98 -18.16 5.09
N CYS A 111 -10.35 -17.20 4.41
CA CYS A 111 -10.89 -16.57 3.20
C CYS A 111 -10.55 -17.32 1.91
N HIS A 112 -11.44 -17.20 0.90
CA HIS A 112 -11.13 -17.59 -0.47
C HIS A 112 -10.14 -16.60 -1.09
N LYS A 113 -8.98 -17.09 -1.55
CA LYS A 113 -7.88 -16.23 -2.01
C LYS A 113 -7.93 -16.01 -3.51
N VAL A 114 -8.15 -14.78 -3.93
CA VAL A 114 -8.15 -14.36 -5.34
C VAL A 114 -6.77 -13.80 -5.70
N ALA A 115 -6.10 -14.43 -6.65
CA ALA A 115 -4.80 -14.01 -7.15
C ALA A 115 -4.96 -12.89 -8.18
N ILE A 116 -4.57 -11.68 -7.78
CA ILE A 116 -4.57 -10.48 -8.61
C ILE A 116 -3.12 -10.17 -8.96
N ASN A 117 -2.57 -10.79 -10.00
CA ASN A 117 -1.18 -10.53 -10.42
C ASN A 117 -1.15 -9.43 -11.50
N LEU A 118 -1.49 -8.21 -11.09
CA LEU A 118 -1.60 -7.04 -11.96
C LEU A 118 -0.57 -5.99 -11.53
N VAL A 119 0.60 -5.95 -12.18
CA VAL A 119 1.82 -5.18 -11.84
C VAL A 119 2.29 -4.22 -12.94
N ASP A 120 1.51 -4.03 -14.00
CA ASP A 120 1.92 -3.28 -15.19
C ASP A 120 1.35 -1.85 -15.25
N VAL A 121 2.17 -0.94 -15.77
CA VAL A 121 1.70 0.37 -16.24
C VAL A 121 1.13 0.18 -17.64
N LEU A 122 -0.15 0.49 -17.83
CA LEU A 122 -0.91 0.13 -19.03
C LEU A 122 -0.69 1.15 -20.16
N ARG A 123 -0.90 2.44 -19.85
CA ARG A 123 -0.70 3.53 -20.80
C ARG A 123 -0.39 4.83 -20.07
N ILE A 124 0.42 5.67 -20.71
CA ILE A 124 0.72 7.03 -20.27
C ILE A 124 0.35 7.96 -21.43
N ASP A 125 -0.60 8.86 -21.18
CA ASP A 125 -1.03 9.84 -22.17
C ASP A 125 -0.59 11.23 -21.73
N THR A 126 0.36 11.78 -22.48
CA THR A 126 0.93 13.11 -22.24
C THR A 126 0.02 14.25 -22.70
N LYS A 127 -0.96 13.98 -23.56
CA LYS A 127 -1.93 14.99 -24.04
C LYS A 127 -3.03 15.21 -23.02
N THR A 128 -3.60 14.11 -22.50
CA THR A 128 -4.64 14.17 -21.46
C THR A 128 -4.05 14.28 -20.06
N GLN A 129 -2.73 14.14 -19.91
CA GLN A 129 -2.03 14.14 -18.63
C GLN A 129 -2.61 13.06 -17.70
N THR A 130 -2.74 11.85 -18.22
CA THR A 130 -3.25 10.70 -17.47
C THR A 130 -2.30 9.50 -17.54
N VAL A 131 -2.28 8.72 -16.48
CA VAL A 131 -1.61 7.41 -16.42
C VAL A 131 -2.61 6.35 -16.01
N TRP A 132 -2.58 5.23 -16.72
CA TRP A 132 -3.34 4.03 -16.39
C TRP A 132 -2.37 2.98 -15.87
N CYS A 133 -2.65 2.44 -14.69
CA CYS A 133 -1.81 1.44 -14.07
C CYS A 133 -2.63 0.39 -13.32
N GLU A 134 -2.03 -0.78 -13.17
CA GLU A 134 -2.57 -1.89 -12.42
C GLU A 134 -2.38 -1.71 -10.89
N PRO A 135 -3.20 -2.37 -10.04
CA PRO A 135 -3.24 -2.15 -8.60
C PRO A 135 -1.96 -2.54 -7.85
N LEU A 136 -1.16 -3.51 -8.33
CA LEU A 136 0.10 -3.90 -7.68
C LEU A 136 1.33 -3.19 -8.26
N VAL A 137 1.14 -2.22 -9.16
CA VAL A 137 2.24 -1.30 -9.52
C VAL A 137 2.71 -0.61 -8.26
N THR A 138 4.02 -0.66 -8.02
CA THR A 138 4.65 0.00 -6.88
C THR A 138 4.89 1.48 -7.17
N MET A 139 4.96 2.30 -6.12
CA MET A 139 5.22 3.73 -6.27
C MET A 139 6.60 4.00 -6.88
N GLY A 140 7.60 3.20 -6.52
CA GLY A 140 8.93 3.28 -7.12
C GLY A 140 8.89 3.02 -8.63
N GLN A 141 8.14 1.99 -9.06
CA GLN A 141 7.98 1.65 -10.48
C GLN A 141 7.23 2.76 -11.24
N LEU A 142 6.14 3.27 -10.68
CA LEU A 142 5.35 4.34 -11.28
C LEU A 142 6.17 5.62 -11.42
N THR A 143 6.85 6.04 -10.36
CA THR A 143 7.67 7.26 -10.33
C THR A 143 8.84 7.16 -11.29
N HIS A 144 9.58 6.05 -11.30
CA HIS A 144 10.70 5.85 -12.23
C HIS A 144 10.25 5.95 -13.70
N THR A 145 9.12 5.31 -14.03
CA THR A 145 8.56 5.34 -15.40
C THR A 145 8.12 6.74 -15.81
N LEU A 146 7.50 7.51 -14.90
CA LEU A 146 7.01 8.85 -15.20
C LEU A 146 8.14 9.87 -15.29
N VAL A 147 9.14 9.79 -14.40
CA VAL A 147 10.26 10.73 -14.35
C VAL A 147 11.11 10.67 -15.62
N GLU A 148 11.33 9.48 -16.19
CA GLU A 148 12.01 9.33 -17.49
C GLU A 148 11.31 10.08 -18.63
N LEU A 149 9.98 10.24 -18.53
CA LEU A 149 9.15 10.97 -19.49
C LEU A 149 8.98 12.46 -19.14
N GLY A 150 9.57 12.92 -18.03
CA GLY A 150 9.41 14.30 -17.54
C GLY A 150 8.09 14.57 -16.82
N TRP A 151 7.41 13.53 -16.34
CA TRP A 151 6.15 13.61 -15.61
C TRP A 151 6.29 13.07 -14.19
N THR A 152 5.34 13.41 -13.33
CA THR A 152 5.21 12.84 -11.98
C THR A 152 3.73 12.82 -11.60
N ILE A 153 3.39 12.13 -10.50
CA ILE A 153 2.06 12.21 -9.92
C ILE A 153 1.98 13.38 -8.93
N PRO A 154 0.80 14.01 -8.74
CA PRO A 154 0.69 15.16 -7.82
C PRO A 154 0.91 14.79 -6.34
N VAL A 155 0.62 13.53 -5.98
CA VAL A 155 0.78 12.98 -4.63
C VAL A 155 1.73 11.79 -4.73
N VAL A 156 3.01 11.99 -4.38
CA VAL A 156 4.08 10.98 -4.49
C VAL A 156 4.42 10.41 -3.12
N PRO A 157 3.81 9.29 -2.69
CA PRO A 157 4.18 8.61 -1.47
C PRO A 157 5.71 8.37 -1.35
N GLU A 158 6.28 8.68 -0.19
CA GLU A 158 7.72 8.57 0.09
C GLU A 158 8.26 7.11 0.01
N MET A 159 7.38 6.11 0.21
CA MET A 159 7.78 4.71 0.29
C MET A 159 7.51 3.97 -1.02
N ASP A 160 8.59 3.57 -1.69
CA ASP A 160 8.57 2.91 -3.00
C ASP A 160 7.79 1.59 -3.04
N ASP A 161 7.79 0.83 -1.93
CA ASP A 161 7.14 -0.48 -1.82
C ASP A 161 5.60 -0.40 -1.70
N LEU A 162 5.05 0.82 -1.54
CA LEU A 162 3.60 1.01 -1.55
C LEU A 162 3.04 0.70 -2.94
N THR A 163 1.90 0.02 -2.97
CA THR A 163 1.20 -0.30 -4.22
C THR A 163 0.06 0.68 -4.46
N VAL A 164 -0.19 1.06 -5.72
CA VAL A 164 -1.26 1.98 -6.11
C VAL A 164 -2.62 1.55 -5.54
N GLY A 165 -3.00 0.29 -5.67
CA GLY A 165 -4.30 -0.20 -5.19
C GLY A 165 -4.47 -0.13 -3.67
N GLY A 166 -3.37 -0.27 -2.92
CA GLY A 166 -3.36 -0.09 -1.47
C GLY A 166 -3.57 1.35 -1.05
N LEU A 167 -3.02 2.31 -1.80
CA LEU A 167 -3.17 3.74 -1.57
C LEU A 167 -4.55 4.25 -1.96
N VAL A 168 -5.12 3.70 -3.03
CA VAL A 168 -6.48 4.02 -3.50
C VAL A 168 -7.54 3.51 -2.52
N MET A 169 -7.53 2.22 -2.20
CA MET A 169 -8.59 1.61 -1.37
C MET A 169 -8.37 1.81 0.13
N GLY A 170 -7.13 2.10 0.53
CA GLY A 170 -6.77 2.45 1.90
C GLY A 170 -6.76 3.96 2.11
N THR A 171 -5.66 4.46 2.66
CA THR A 171 -5.40 5.89 2.82
C THR A 171 -4.00 6.21 2.31
N GLY A 172 -3.91 7.18 1.41
CA GLY A 172 -2.66 7.71 0.90
C GLY A 172 -2.56 9.19 1.21
N ILE A 173 -1.71 9.54 2.18
CA ILE A 173 -1.42 10.92 2.60
C ILE A 173 0.06 11.15 2.38
N GLU A 174 0.39 12.34 1.88
CA GLU A 174 1.76 12.76 1.64
C GLU A 174 1.92 14.27 1.87
N THR A 175 3.16 14.74 1.95
CA THR A 175 3.49 16.16 2.07
C THR A 175 2.77 17.01 1.03
N SER A 176 2.68 16.62 -0.25
CA SER A 176 1.96 17.38 -1.28
C SER A 176 0.43 17.34 -1.17
N SER A 177 -0.12 16.55 -0.23
CA SER A 177 -1.56 16.43 -0.02
C SER A 177 -2.23 17.73 0.44
N HIS A 178 -1.47 18.66 1.05
CA HIS A 178 -2.01 19.99 1.38
C HIS A 178 -2.41 20.82 0.14
N LYS A 179 -1.81 20.54 -1.03
CA LYS A 179 -2.12 21.22 -2.30
C LYS A 179 -3.08 20.41 -3.18
N HIS A 180 -2.86 19.09 -3.26
CA HIS A 180 -3.55 18.23 -4.22
C HIS A 180 -4.61 17.32 -3.59
N GLY A 181 -4.75 17.36 -2.27
CA GLY A 181 -5.62 16.44 -1.53
C GLY A 181 -4.99 15.06 -1.35
N LEU A 182 -5.82 14.08 -1.02
CA LEU A 182 -5.39 12.70 -0.78
C LEU A 182 -5.15 11.95 -2.09
N PHE A 183 -4.52 10.77 -2.01
CA PHE A 183 -4.22 9.94 -3.19
C PHE A 183 -5.46 9.58 -4.03
N GLN A 184 -6.63 9.40 -3.41
CA GLN A 184 -7.87 9.17 -4.15
C GLN A 184 -8.34 10.41 -4.95
N HIS A 185 -7.97 11.63 -4.56
CA HIS A 185 -8.39 12.84 -5.26
C HIS A 185 -7.67 13.04 -6.60
N ILE A 186 -6.51 12.43 -6.79
CA ILE A 186 -5.77 12.44 -8.07
C ILE A 186 -6.27 11.36 -9.05
N CYS A 187 -7.10 10.42 -8.58
CA CYS A 187 -7.68 9.38 -9.40
C CYS A 187 -8.88 9.92 -10.18
N LEU A 188 -8.99 9.49 -11.44
CA LEU A 188 -10.05 9.89 -12.38
C LEU A 188 -11.08 8.79 -12.58
N SER A 189 -10.61 7.55 -12.72
CA SER A 189 -11.44 6.38 -12.90
C SER A 189 -10.81 5.16 -12.24
N TYR A 190 -11.67 4.21 -11.90
CA TYR A 190 -11.29 2.90 -11.35
C TYR A 190 -11.99 1.81 -12.16
N GLU A 191 -11.28 0.72 -12.38
CA GLU A 191 -11.83 -0.50 -12.95
C GLU A 191 -11.84 -1.57 -11.85
N LEU A 192 -13.00 -2.17 -11.60
CA LEU A 192 -13.19 -3.14 -10.53
C LEU A 192 -13.91 -4.38 -11.03
N VAL A 193 -13.47 -5.54 -10.53
CA VAL A 193 -14.23 -6.77 -10.58
C VAL A 193 -15.05 -6.88 -9.31
N LEU A 194 -16.38 -6.85 -9.44
CA LEU A 194 -17.31 -6.99 -8.33
C LEU A 194 -17.43 -8.46 -7.88
N ALA A 195 -18.11 -8.69 -6.76
CA ALA A 195 -18.28 -10.03 -6.18
C ALA A 195 -19.07 -11.02 -7.07
N ASP A 196 -19.88 -10.52 -8.01
CA ASP A 196 -20.58 -11.30 -9.02
C ASP A 196 -19.68 -11.69 -10.21
N GLY A 197 -18.45 -11.17 -10.26
CA GLY A 197 -17.51 -11.34 -11.37
C GLY A 197 -17.84 -10.47 -12.59
N SER A 198 -18.70 -9.46 -12.45
CA SER A 198 -18.86 -8.39 -13.45
C SER A 198 -17.65 -7.45 -13.40
N LEU A 199 -17.28 -6.90 -14.56
CA LEU A 199 -16.27 -5.86 -14.67
C LEU A 199 -17.00 -4.52 -14.78
N VAL A 200 -16.71 -3.60 -13.88
CA VAL A 200 -17.32 -2.28 -13.84
C VAL A 200 -16.24 -1.22 -13.84
N THR A 201 -16.41 -0.24 -14.70
CA THR A 201 -15.64 1.00 -14.65
C THR A 201 -16.46 2.05 -13.91
N CYS A 202 -15.82 2.76 -12.98
CA CYS A 202 -16.42 3.89 -12.31
C CYS A 202 -15.53 5.12 -12.41
N SER A 203 -16.19 6.26 -12.57
CA SER A 203 -15.61 7.60 -12.65
C SER A 203 -16.59 8.58 -12.00
N LYS A 204 -16.30 9.88 -12.08
CA LYS A 204 -17.23 10.91 -11.59
C LYS A 204 -18.53 10.96 -12.40
N ASP A 205 -18.48 10.57 -13.67
CA ASP A 205 -19.60 10.63 -14.60
C ASP A 205 -20.30 9.26 -14.76
N GLU A 206 -19.57 8.16 -14.51
CA GLU A 206 -20.05 6.78 -14.64
C GLU A 206 -19.99 6.07 -13.27
N ASN A 207 -21.13 5.65 -12.72
CA ASN A 207 -21.22 5.01 -11.40
C ASN A 207 -20.55 5.83 -10.26
N PRO A 208 -20.97 7.10 -10.04
CA PRO A 208 -20.34 7.99 -9.06
C PRO A 208 -20.39 7.42 -7.64
N ASP A 209 -21.49 6.77 -7.26
CA ASP A 209 -21.65 6.16 -5.94
C ASP A 209 -20.55 5.13 -5.66
N LEU A 210 -20.21 4.31 -6.66
CA LEU A 210 -19.12 3.36 -6.54
C LEU A 210 -17.78 4.10 -6.48
N PHE A 211 -17.54 5.07 -7.36
CA PHE A 211 -16.30 5.85 -7.41
C PHE A 211 -15.95 6.49 -6.06
N TYR A 212 -16.93 7.11 -5.38
CA TYR A 212 -16.72 7.73 -4.07
C TYR A 212 -16.64 6.71 -2.91
N SER A 213 -17.11 5.48 -3.12
CA SER A 213 -17.07 4.41 -2.12
C SER A 213 -15.80 3.55 -2.17
N VAL A 214 -15.10 3.50 -3.32
CA VAL A 214 -13.83 2.74 -3.46
C VAL A 214 -12.77 3.18 -2.44
N PRO A 215 -12.51 4.49 -2.24
CA PRO A 215 -11.60 4.93 -1.20
C PRO A 215 -12.11 4.52 0.18
N TRP A 216 -11.21 4.11 1.07
CA TRP A 216 -11.55 3.60 2.42
C TRP A 216 -12.30 2.26 2.47
N SER A 217 -12.55 1.62 1.32
CA SER A 217 -13.19 0.30 1.29
C SER A 217 -12.27 -0.82 1.78
N TYR A 218 -10.95 -0.61 1.81
CA TYR A 218 -9.94 -1.66 2.09
C TYR A 218 -10.11 -2.93 1.23
N GLY A 219 -10.70 -2.81 0.03
CA GLY A 219 -10.96 -3.93 -0.89
C GLY A 219 -12.22 -4.74 -0.58
N THR A 220 -13.16 -4.20 0.19
CA THR A 220 -14.44 -4.87 0.51
C THR A 220 -15.48 -4.77 -0.62
N LEU A 221 -15.39 -3.74 -1.46
CA LEU A 221 -16.36 -3.49 -2.53
C LEU A 221 -16.08 -4.29 -3.81
N GLY A 222 -14.83 -4.71 -4.01
CA GLY A 222 -14.42 -5.44 -5.20
C GLY A 222 -12.91 -5.49 -5.35
N PHE A 223 -12.46 -6.14 -6.41
CA PHE A 223 -11.06 -6.27 -6.77
C PHE A 223 -10.70 -5.23 -7.82
N LEU A 224 -9.91 -4.23 -7.43
CA LEU A 224 -9.37 -3.23 -8.34
C LEU A 224 -8.49 -3.90 -9.40
N THR A 225 -8.69 -3.58 -10.68
CA THR A 225 -7.93 -4.12 -11.80
C THR A 225 -7.10 -3.05 -12.52
N ALA A 226 -7.65 -1.85 -12.67
CA ALA A 226 -6.95 -0.71 -13.23
C ALA A 226 -7.34 0.59 -12.52
N VAL A 227 -6.43 1.56 -12.53
CA VAL A 227 -6.62 2.90 -11.98
C VAL A 227 -6.12 3.91 -13.00
N GLU A 228 -6.94 4.90 -13.28
CA GLU A 228 -6.54 6.09 -14.01
C GLU A 228 -6.24 7.24 -13.03
N MET A 229 -5.07 7.85 -13.16
CA MET A 229 -4.63 8.96 -12.33
C MET A 229 -4.13 10.12 -13.17
N LYS A 230 -4.26 11.33 -12.63
CA LYS A 230 -3.64 12.52 -13.22
C LYS A 230 -2.13 12.50 -13.03
N ILE A 231 -1.42 12.98 -14.04
CA ILE A 231 0.02 13.30 -13.97
C ILE A 231 0.23 14.80 -14.14
N VAL A 232 1.33 15.29 -13.58
CA VAL A 232 1.77 16.68 -13.65
C VAL A 232 3.21 16.72 -14.15
N ALA A 233 3.60 17.82 -14.78
CA ALA A 233 4.97 17.97 -15.26
C ALA A 233 5.96 17.91 -14.09
N ALA A 234 7.02 17.11 -14.24
CA ALA A 234 8.05 17.00 -13.22
C ALA A 234 8.82 18.33 -13.12
N GLN A 235 8.66 19.02 -12.00
CA GLN A 235 9.43 20.24 -11.73
C GLN A 235 10.83 19.85 -11.26
N ARG A 236 11.86 20.42 -11.90
CA ARG A 236 13.28 20.15 -11.61
C ARG A 236 13.71 20.65 -10.22
N GLN A 237 12.91 21.51 -9.58
CA GLN A 237 13.16 22.07 -8.25
C GLN A 237 11.84 22.20 -7.50
N VAL A 238 11.78 21.62 -6.29
CA VAL A 238 10.76 21.95 -5.29
C VAL A 238 11.43 22.91 -4.32
N THR A 239 11.40 24.21 -4.64
CA THR A 239 11.95 25.22 -3.73
C THR A 239 11.08 25.26 -2.47
N HIS A 240 11.57 24.68 -1.38
CA HIS A 240 10.96 24.90 -0.07
C HIS A 240 11.40 26.27 0.46
N MET A 241 10.39 27.05 0.88
CA MET A 241 10.46 28.35 1.56
C MET A 241 10.82 29.56 0.69
N GLU A 242 9.84 30.09 -0.04
CA GLU A 242 9.74 31.56 -0.15
C GLU A 242 9.06 32.03 1.14
N ALA A 243 9.86 32.58 2.05
CA ALA A 243 9.42 33.10 3.32
C ALA A 243 8.21 34.01 3.11
N ALA A 244 7.17 33.83 3.92
CA ALA A 244 6.09 34.79 4.06
C ALA A 244 6.68 36.13 4.54
N GLN A 245 7.05 36.97 3.58
CA GLN A 245 7.57 38.31 3.82
C GLN A 245 6.90 39.29 2.86
N SER A 246 5.59 39.48 3.04
CA SER A 246 4.91 40.78 2.89
C SER A 246 3.39 40.60 3.07
N ARG A 247 2.80 41.49 3.88
CA ARG A 247 1.37 41.60 4.26
C ARG A 247 0.97 40.95 5.60
N LEU A 248 1.63 41.38 6.67
CA LEU A 248 0.94 41.95 7.83
C LEU A 248 1.51 43.34 8.09
#